data_AF-A0A945CNB0-F1
#
_entry.id   AF-A0A945CNB0-F1
#
_cell.length_a   1.000
_cell.length_b   1.000
_cell.length_c   1.000
_cell.angle_alpha   90.00
_cell.angle_beta   90.00
_cell.angle_gamma   90.00
#
_symmetry.space_group_name_H-M   'P 1'
#
loop_
_entity.id
_entity.type
_entity.pdbx_description
1 polymer ?
#
loop_
_entity_poly.entity_id
_entity_poly.type
_entity_poly.pdbx_seq_one_letter_code
_entity_poly.pdbx_strand_id
1 'polypeptide(L)'
;MTSIVDSHVYCFPPGDDPAGYATLTERFAWLQISQGLHHQPAWRVRDRAPASSQGLGRETPSDWSGLPDVDFRIDHQRGRVVWTIDGEDYTKQFFPPALRNLEFTPHSLIAEMDYAGVDMALIHTNPMLGRDSAFLAECVCMYPNRLRAMAPVDEWRIISETDAVIGEVEAAI
;
A
#
# COMPACT_ATOMS: atom_id res chain seq x y z
N MET A 1 -3.49 23.52 25.90
CA MET A 1 -2.70 22.35 25.47
C MET A 1 -2.39 22.50 24.00
N THR A 2 -1.20 22.09 23.57
CA THR A 2 -0.79 22.12 22.15
C THR A 2 -1.37 20.90 21.46
N SER A 3 -1.98 21.09 20.30
CA SER A 3 -2.45 19.96 19.48
C SER A 3 -1.29 19.32 18.72
N ILE A 4 -1.20 17.99 18.73
CA ILE A 4 -0.22 17.21 17.98
C ILE A 4 -0.89 16.66 16.72
N VAL A 5 -0.32 17.00 15.56
CA VAL A 5 -0.76 16.50 14.26
C VAL A 5 0.33 15.60 13.69
N ASP A 6 -0.02 14.35 13.39
CA ASP A 6 0.83 13.47 12.59
C ASP A 6 0.54 13.70 11.11
N SER A 7 1.51 14.25 10.40
CA SER A 7 1.35 14.58 8.99
C SER A 7 1.48 13.37 8.06
N HIS A 8 1.85 12.19 8.54
CA HIS A 8 2.15 11.05 7.66
C HIS A 8 1.77 9.71 8.30
N VAL A 9 0.51 9.32 8.08
CA VAL A 9 0.02 7.98 8.44
C VAL A 9 -0.55 7.27 7.22
N TYR A 10 -0.86 5.99 7.35
CA TYR A 10 -1.52 5.20 6.31
C TYR A 10 -2.73 4.50 6.90
N CYS A 11 -3.70 4.17 6.04
CA CYS A 11 -4.73 3.17 6.25
C CYS A 11 -4.87 2.41 4.93
N PHE A 12 -5.02 1.09 4.97
CA PHE A 12 -5.18 0.29 3.77
C PHE A 12 -5.91 -1.02 4.05
N PRO A 13 -6.72 -1.50 3.07
CA PRO A 13 -7.40 -2.79 3.15
C PRO A 13 -6.40 -3.97 3.08
N PRO A 14 -6.87 -5.22 3.23
CA PRO A 14 -6.05 -6.42 3.05
C PRO A 14 -5.18 -6.40 1.79
N GLY A 15 -4.02 -7.06 1.86
CA GLY A 15 -3.04 -7.07 0.75
C GLY A 15 -3.57 -7.67 -0.56
N ASP A 16 -4.62 -8.49 -0.49
CA ASP A 16 -5.33 -9.14 -1.59
C ASP A 16 -6.69 -8.50 -1.93
N ASP A 17 -6.96 -7.31 -1.39
CA ASP A 17 -8.08 -6.46 -1.80
C ASP A 17 -7.69 -5.63 -3.05
N PRO A 18 -8.60 -5.45 -4.04
CA PRO A 18 -8.35 -4.58 -5.19
C PRO A 18 -8.02 -3.13 -4.81
N ALA A 19 -8.41 -2.64 -3.64
CA ALA A 19 -8.04 -1.35 -3.07
C ALA A 19 -8.15 -0.18 -4.05
N GLY A 20 -9.23 -0.14 -4.84
CA GLY A 20 -9.52 0.91 -5.82
C GLY A 20 -8.92 0.68 -7.21
N TYR A 21 -8.23 -0.43 -7.45
CA TYR A 21 -7.80 -0.86 -8.78
C TYR A 21 -8.91 -1.63 -9.51
N ALA A 22 -8.86 -1.62 -10.85
CA ALA A 22 -9.84 -2.34 -11.68
C ALA A 22 -9.73 -3.86 -11.52
N THR A 23 -8.53 -4.36 -11.21
CA THR A 23 -8.27 -5.80 -11.02
C THR A 23 -7.25 -6.06 -9.91
N LEU A 24 -7.34 -7.23 -9.29
CA LEU A 24 -6.33 -7.70 -8.33
C LEU A 24 -4.95 -7.89 -8.98
N THR A 25 -4.90 -8.24 -10.27
CA THR A 25 -3.64 -8.35 -11.01
C THR A 25 -2.90 -7.00 -11.07
N GLU A 26 -3.63 -5.93 -11.37
CA GLU A 26 -3.06 -4.58 -11.36
C GLU A 26 -2.59 -4.16 -9.97
N ARG A 27 -3.39 -4.45 -8.94
CA ARG A 27 -3.01 -4.26 -7.53
C ARG A 27 -1.69 -4.97 -7.21
N PHE A 28 -1.56 -6.24 -7.58
CA PHE A 28 -0.35 -7.04 -7.33
C PHE A 28 0.86 -6.55 -8.11
N ALA A 29 0.68 -5.99 -9.32
CA ALA A 29 1.77 -5.37 -10.05
C ALA A 29 2.41 -4.21 -9.25
N TRP A 30 1.58 -3.33 -8.69
CA TRP A 30 2.04 -2.24 -7.82
C TRP A 30 2.76 -2.74 -6.56
N LEU A 31 2.22 -3.78 -5.90
CA LEU A 31 2.87 -4.40 -4.75
C LEU A 31 4.22 -5.01 -5.13
N GLN A 32 4.25 -5.82 -6.18
CA GLN A 32 5.43 -6.55 -6.62
C GLN A 32 6.59 -5.60 -6.94
N ILE A 33 6.34 -4.56 -7.74
CA ILE A 33 7.38 -3.58 -8.11
C ILE A 33 7.87 -2.84 -6.89
N SER A 34 6.97 -2.42 -6.00
CA SER A 34 7.34 -1.72 -4.78
C SER A 34 8.21 -2.60 -3.88
N GLN A 35 7.95 -3.90 -3.80
CA GLN A 35 8.82 -4.86 -3.12
C GLN A 35 10.21 -4.93 -3.77
N GLY A 36 10.27 -4.86 -5.11
CA GLY A 36 11.51 -4.80 -5.88
C GLY A 36 12.35 -3.55 -5.61
N LEU A 37 11.70 -2.39 -5.48
CA LEU A 37 12.33 -1.08 -5.31
C LEU A 37 12.65 -0.75 -3.84
N HIS A 38 11.94 -1.36 -2.88
CA HIS A 38 12.09 -1.02 -1.48
C HIS A 38 13.43 -1.50 -0.87
N HIS A 39 14.02 -0.65 -0.02
CA HIS A 39 15.35 -0.83 0.56
C HIS A 39 15.46 -1.99 1.57
N GLN A 40 14.34 -2.50 2.10
CA GLN A 40 14.37 -3.61 3.06
C GLN A 40 14.97 -4.86 2.41
N PRO A 41 15.85 -5.61 3.12
CA PRO A 41 16.54 -6.75 2.55
C PRO A 41 15.55 -7.88 2.26
N ALA A 42 15.77 -8.61 1.16
CA ALA A 42 15.08 -9.87 0.92
C ALA A 42 15.86 -11.04 1.52
N TRP A 43 15.14 -12.11 1.81
CA TRP A 43 15.72 -13.38 2.23
C TRP A 43 14.91 -14.56 1.72
N ARG A 44 15.60 -15.69 1.64
CA ARG A 44 15.01 -16.97 1.30
C ARG A 44 14.17 -17.50 2.45
N VAL A 45 12.97 -17.99 2.17
CA VAL A 45 12.00 -18.35 3.22
C VAL A 45 12.47 -19.56 4.05
N ARG A 46 13.08 -20.57 3.41
CA ARG A 46 13.45 -21.83 4.08
C ARG A 46 14.54 -21.70 5.15
N ASP A 47 15.52 -20.81 4.95
CA ASP A 47 16.74 -20.73 5.76
C ASP A 47 17.14 -19.30 6.15
N ARG A 48 16.40 -18.28 5.68
CA ARG A 48 16.67 -16.86 5.92
C ARG A 48 18.01 -16.38 5.37
N ALA A 49 18.62 -17.13 4.45
CA ALA A 49 19.81 -16.66 3.76
C ALA A 49 19.48 -15.34 3.04
N PRO A 50 20.36 -14.32 3.12
CA PRO A 50 20.20 -13.08 2.38
C PRO A 50 19.96 -13.33 0.90
N ALA A 51 19.07 -12.54 0.30
CA ALA A 51 18.68 -12.66 -1.10
C ALA A 51 18.49 -11.27 -1.73
N SER A 52 18.32 -11.27 -3.05
CA SER A 52 18.04 -10.07 -3.83
C SER A 52 16.55 -9.94 -4.11
N SER A 53 16.07 -8.71 -4.28
CA SER A 53 14.75 -8.41 -4.85
C SER A 53 14.80 -8.12 -6.35
N GLN A 54 15.98 -8.26 -6.97
CA GLN A 54 16.10 -8.27 -8.42
C GLN A 54 15.27 -9.42 -8.98
N GLY A 55 14.56 -9.16 -10.08
CA GLY A 55 13.62 -10.10 -10.69
C GLY A 55 12.16 -9.78 -10.45
N LEU A 56 11.82 -8.83 -9.56
CA LEU A 56 10.44 -8.39 -9.35
C LEU A 56 9.91 -7.41 -10.41
N GLY A 57 10.74 -7.03 -11.39
CA GLY A 57 10.39 -6.09 -12.45
C GLY A 57 10.80 -4.64 -12.15
N ARG A 58 10.30 -3.72 -12.97
CA ARG A 58 10.50 -2.26 -12.85
C ARG A 58 9.14 -1.58 -12.93
N GLU A 59 9.07 -0.36 -12.43
CA GLU A 59 7.85 0.44 -12.52
C GLU A 59 7.57 0.87 -13.96
N THR A 60 6.45 0.39 -14.50
CA THR A 60 5.91 0.76 -15.81
C THR A 60 4.42 1.06 -15.68
N PRO A 61 4.05 2.19 -15.04
CA PRO A 61 2.65 2.56 -14.88
C PRO A 61 1.98 2.57 -16.25
N SER A 62 0.78 1.98 -16.38
CA SER A 62 0.01 1.74 -17.61
C SER A 62 0.38 0.55 -18.50
N ASP A 63 1.50 -0.15 -18.25
CA ASP A 63 1.84 -1.38 -18.99
C ASP A 63 2.56 -2.40 -18.08
N TRP A 64 1.82 -3.42 -17.67
CA TRP A 64 2.34 -4.52 -16.84
C TRP A 64 2.73 -5.76 -17.66
N SER A 65 2.66 -5.72 -18.99
CA SER A 65 2.90 -6.90 -19.85
C SER A 65 4.32 -7.46 -19.72
N GLY A 66 5.28 -6.63 -19.33
CA GLY A 66 6.66 -7.01 -19.06
C GLY A 66 6.95 -7.42 -17.62
N LEU A 67 5.95 -7.46 -16.74
CA LEU A 67 6.13 -7.85 -15.35
C LEU A 67 6.43 -9.35 -15.26
N PRO A 68 7.52 -9.77 -14.58
CA PRO A 68 7.82 -11.19 -14.41
C PRO A 68 6.74 -11.88 -13.57
N ASP A 69 6.30 -13.05 -14.04
CA ASP A 69 5.49 -13.96 -13.24
C ASP A 69 6.40 -14.70 -12.26
N VAL A 70 6.27 -14.34 -10.98
CA VAL A 70 7.07 -14.87 -9.87
C VAL A 70 6.16 -15.50 -8.81
N ASP A 71 4.96 -15.98 -9.18
CA ASP A 71 4.00 -16.56 -8.22
C ASP A 71 3.81 -15.67 -6.97
N PHE A 72 3.61 -14.38 -7.24
CA PHE A 72 3.51 -13.34 -6.21
C PHE A 72 2.23 -13.50 -5.40
N ARG A 73 2.35 -13.64 -4.08
CA ARG A 73 1.22 -13.98 -3.21
C ARG A 73 1.36 -13.42 -1.80
N ILE A 74 0.23 -13.34 -1.09
CA ILE A 74 0.16 -12.93 0.32
C ILE A 74 0.26 -14.16 1.23
N ASP A 75 1.19 -14.13 2.18
CA ASP A 75 1.28 -15.09 3.28
C ASP A 75 0.51 -14.51 4.48
N HIS A 76 -0.81 -14.74 4.50
CA HIS A 76 -1.71 -14.20 5.53
C HIS A 76 -1.33 -14.65 6.94
N GLN A 77 -0.78 -15.85 7.10
CA GLN A 77 -0.39 -16.37 8.40
C GLN A 77 0.80 -15.61 9.00
N ARG A 78 1.67 -15.07 8.15
CA ARG A 78 2.88 -14.35 8.59
C ARG A 78 2.87 -12.86 8.29
N GLY A 79 1.82 -12.32 7.69
CA GLY A 79 1.70 -10.88 7.42
C GLY A 79 2.83 -10.37 6.52
N ARG A 80 3.01 -11.00 5.36
CA ARG A 80 4.07 -10.66 4.39
C ARG A 80 3.70 -11.10 2.98
N VAL A 81 4.45 -10.62 2.00
CA VAL A 81 4.38 -11.14 0.63
C VAL A 81 5.40 -12.26 0.43
N VAL A 82 5.16 -13.14 -0.52
CA VAL A 82 6.10 -14.18 -0.96
C VAL A 82 6.14 -14.19 -2.48
N TRP A 83 7.32 -14.44 -3.03
CA TRP A 83 7.52 -14.66 -4.47
C TRP A 83 8.49 -15.81 -4.70
N THR A 84 8.39 -16.43 -5.87
CA THR A 84 9.11 -17.63 -6.26
C THR A 84 10.01 -17.33 -7.46
N ILE A 85 11.31 -17.64 -7.36
CA ILE A 85 12.26 -17.56 -8.49
C ILE A 85 13.06 -18.85 -8.51
N ASP A 86 13.11 -19.49 -9.68
CA ASP A 86 13.80 -20.78 -9.90
C ASP A 86 13.40 -21.88 -8.89
N GLY A 87 12.12 -21.90 -8.50
CA GLY A 87 11.56 -22.86 -7.56
C GLY A 87 11.89 -22.60 -6.08
N GLU A 88 12.46 -21.43 -5.75
CA GLU A 88 12.76 -21.03 -4.38
C GLU A 88 11.91 -19.84 -3.93
N ASP A 89 11.40 -19.91 -2.71
CA ASP A 89 10.57 -18.87 -2.10
C ASP A 89 11.42 -17.80 -1.43
N TYR A 90 11.05 -16.55 -1.67
CA TYR A 90 11.67 -15.36 -1.10
C TYR A 90 10.62 -14.43 -0.52
N THR A 91 11.06 -13.60 0.43
CA THR A 91 10.22 -12.59 1.05
C THR A 91 11.09 -11.42 1.54
N LYS A 92 10.43 -10.34 1.94
CA LYS A 92 11.00 -9.29 2.79
C LYS A 92 9.94 -8.74 3.73
N GLN A 93 10.38 -8.18 4.85
CA GLN A 93 9.48 -7.49 5.78
C GLN A 93 9.40 -6.01 5.40
N PHE A 94 8.68 -5.73 4.31
CA PHE A 94 8.34 -4.35 3.93
C PHE A 94 7.32 -3.79 4.93
N PHE A 95 6.24 -4.52 5.20
CA PHE A 95 5.23 -4.15 6.19
C PHE A 95 5.67 -4.47 7.62
N PRO A 96 5.17 -3.78 8.65
CA PRO A 96 5.36 -4.20 10.03
C PRO A 96 4.92 -5.67 10.26
N PRO A 97 5.68 -6.49 11.01
CA PRO A 97 5.36 -7.91 11.25
C PRO A 97 4.02 -8.18 11.93
N ALA A 98 3.44 -7.18 12.58
CA ALA A 98 2.19 -7.31 13.33
C ALA A 98 0.94 -7.14 12.45
N LEU A 99 1.08 -6.73 11.19
CA LEU A 99 -0.06 -6.55 10.28
C LEU A 99 -0.60 -7.89 9.80
N ARG A 100 -1.66 -8.37 10.47
CA ARG A 100 -2.46 -9.50 9.98
C ARG A 100 -3.08 -9.11 8.65
N ASN A 101 -3.21 -10.06 7.72
CA ASN A 101 -3.72 -9.84 6.36
C ASN A 101 -3.01 -8.75 5.54
N LEU A 102 -1.87 -8.22 6.01
CA LEU A 102 -1.26 -7.01 5.46
C LEU A 102 -2.22 -5.82 5.38
N GLU A 103 -3.08 -5.66 6.38
CA GLU A 103 -4.00 -4.52 6.48
C GLU A 103 -3.58 -3.57 7.61
N PHE A 104 -3.97 -2.30 7.51
CA PHE A 104 -3.87 -1.37 8.62
C PHE A 104 -5.13 -0.49 8.64
N THR A 105 -5.99 -0.75 9.62
CA THR A 105 -7.34 -0.20 9.71
C THR A 105 -7.36 1.15 10.41
N PRO A 106 -8.39 1.99 10.21
CA PRO A 106 -8.55 3.24 10.98
C PRO A 106 -8.64 2.99 12.49
N HIS A 107 -9.13 1.84 12.93
CA HIS A 107 -9.11 1.45 14.35
C HIS A 107 -7.69 1.23 14.88
N SER A 108 -6.82 0.60 14.08
CA SER A 108 -5.41 0.38 14.46
C SER A 108 -4.66 1.70 14.57
N LEU A 109 -4.87 2.58 13.58
CA LEU A 109 -4.33 3.94 13.59
C LEU A 109 -4.77 4.73 14.83
N ILE A 110 -6.08 4.76 15.13
CA ILE A 110 -6.59 5.50 16.30
C ILE A 110 -6.02 4.96 17.61
N ALA A 111 -5.86 3.63 17.74
CA ALA A 111 -5.24 3.05 18.92
C ALA A 111 -3.77 3.48 19.08
N GLU A 112 -3.01 3.54 17.98
CA GLU A 112 -1.63 4.05 18.00
C GLU A 112 -1.59 5.56 18.33
N MET A 113 -2.50 6.35 17.75
CA MET A 113 -2.64 7.78 18.03
C MET A 113 -2.98 8.04 19.50
N ASP A 114 -3.93 7.30 20.08
CA ASP A 114 -4.35 7.45 21.48
C ASP A 114 -3.21 7.08 22.44
N TYR A 115 -2.41 6.06 22.11
CA TYR A 115 -1.22 5.69 22.87
C TYR A 115 -0.12 6.76 22.78
N ALA A 116 0.10 7.33 21.59
CA ALA A 116 1.14 8.32 21.33
C ALA A 116 0.76 9.76 21.73
N GLY A 117 -0.52 10.03 22.01
CA GLY A 117 -1.03 11.38 22.28
C GLY A 117 -1.18 12.25 21.03
N VAL A 118 -1.45 11.64 19.86
CA VAL A 118 -1.68 12.34 18.59
C VAL A 118 -3.16 12.72 18.46
N ASP A 119 -3.44 14.00 18.26
CA ASP A 119 -4.81 14.53 18.19
C ASP A 119 -5.43 14.38 16.79
N MET A 120 -4.65 14.62 15.74
CA MET A 120 -5.11 14.56 14.35
C MET A 120 -4.06 13.88 13.47
N ALA A 121 -4.49 13.19 12.42
CA ALA A 121 -3.58 12.57 11.45
C ALA A 121 -4.03 12.79 10.01
N LEU A 122 -3.05 12.95 9.10
CA LEU A 122 -3.26 12.98 7.65
C LEU A 122 -2.88 11.64 7.03
N ILE A 123 -3.87 10.93 6.50
CA ILE A 123 -3.69 9.68 5.77
C ILE A 123 -3.10 9.99 4.39
N HIS A 124 -1.88 9.51 4.18
CA HIS A 124 -1.20 9.52 2.89
C HIS A 124 -1.66 8.36 2.01
N THR A 125 -1.50 8.55 0.71
CA THR A 125 -1.81 7.54 -0.30
C THR A 125 -0.52 7.05 -0.95
N ASN A 126 -0.47 5.78 -1.31
CA ASN A 126 0.60 5.21 -2.10
C ASN A 126 -0.02 4.12 -2.98
N PRO A 127 0.26 4.05 -4.29
CA PRO A 127 -0.26 3.01 -5.18
C PRO A 127 -0.11 1.58 -4.62
N MET A 128 1.01 1.30 -3.94
CA MET A 128 1.24 0.00 -3.30
C MET A 128 0.32 -0.29 -2.10
N LEU A 129 -0.28 0.71 -1.48
CA LEU A 129 -1.20 0.54 -0.36
C LEU A 129 -2.68 0.64 -0.79
N GLY A 130 -2.94 1.23 -1.95
CA GLY A 130 -4.27 1.37 -2.52
C GLY A 130 -4.54 2.79 -3.01
N ARG A 131 -5.67 2.94 -3.69
CA ARG A 131 -6.14 4.19 -4.31
C ARG A 131 -7.65 4.38 -4.20
N ASP A 132 -8.29 3.67 -3.27
CA ASP A 132 -9.74 3.72 -3.10
C ASP A 132 -10.17 4.95 -2.28
N SER A 133 -10.65 5.98 -2.98
CA SER A 133 -11.18 7.19 -2.34
C SER A 133 -12.40 6.91 -1.45
N ALA A 134 -13.22 5.90 -1.76
CA ALA A 134 -14.38 5.55 -0.93
C ALA A 134 -13.93 4.95 0.40
N PHE A 135 -12.95 4.04 0.38
CA PHE A 135 -12.35 3.51 1.61
C PHE A 135 -11.72 4.62 2.49
N LEU A 136 -11.02 5.57 1.87
CA LEU A 136 -10.44 6.71 2.60
C LEU A 136 -11.52 7.63 3.18
N ALA A 137 -12.59 7.89 2.42
CA ALA A 137 -13.75 8.64 2.90
C ALA A 137 -14.44 7.93 4.07
N GLU A 138 -14.56 6.60 4.04
CA GLU A 138 -15.09 5.81 5.16
C GLU A 138 -14.21 5.94 6.41
N CYS A 139 -12.88 5.89 6.26
CA CYS A 139 -11.95 6.12 7.37
C CYS A 139 -12.16 7.51 8.00
N VAL A 140 -12.27 8.55 7.17
CA VAL A 140 -12.53 9.92 7.63
C VAL A 140 -13.90 10.03 8.29
N CYS A 141 -14.95 9.45 7.71
CA CYS A 141 -16.31 9.46 8.26
C CYS A 141 -16.41 8.77 9.62
N MET A 142 -15.61 7.74 9.86
CA MET A 142 -15.57 7.01 11.13
C MET A 142 -14.94 7.85 12.25
N TYR A 143 -13.96 8.70 11.91
CA TYR A 143 -13.22 9.54 12.87
C TYR A 143 -13.05 10.98 12.36
N PRO A 144 -14.15 11.74 12.14
CA PRO A 144 -14.14 12.99 11.37
C PRO A 144 -13.41 14.14 12.08
N ASN A 145 -13.18 14.02 13.37
CA ASN A 145 -12.44 15.01 14.17
C ASN A 145 -10.99 14.59 14.44
N ARG A 146 -10.54 13.44 13.90
CA ARG A 146 -9.19 12.90 14.13
C ARG A 146 -8.46 12.62 12.82
N LEU A 147 -9.18 12.29 11.74
CA LEU A 147 -8.59 11.86 10.47
C LEU A 147 -8.91 12.81 9.34
N ARG A 148 -7.90 13.08 8.50
CA ARG A 148 -8.01 13.65 7.16
C ARG A 148 -7.31 12.70 6.19
N ALA A 149 -7.66 12.73 4.92
CA ALA A 149 -7.00 11.92 3.90
C ALA A 149 -6.61 12.76 2.70
N MET A 150 -5.51 12.39 2.04
CA MET A 150 -5.15 12.88 0.72
C MET A 150 -5.98 12.15 -0.34
N ALA A 151 -6.46 12.88 -1.35
CA ALA A 151 -7.07 12.26 -2.52
C ALA A 151 -5.98 11.54 -3.35
N PRO A 152 -6.12 10.24 -3.65
CA PRO A 152 -5.25 9.56 -4.59
C PRO A 152 -5.35 10.19 -5.98
N VAL A 153 -4.22 10.39 -6.65
CA VAL A 153 -4.16 10.92 -8.01
C VAL A 153 -3.24 10.07 -8.87
N ASP A 154 -3.72 9.69 -10.05
CA ASP A 154 -2.90 9.04 -11.07
C ASP A 154 -2.04 10.08 -11.80
N GLU A 155 -0.92 10.47 -11.19
CA GLU A 155 -0.10 11.58 -11.68
C GLU A 155 0.35 11.41 -13.14
N TRP A 156 0.54 10.18 -13.61
CA TRP A 156 0.92 9.89 -15.00
C TRP A 156 -0.16 10.27 -16.01
N ARG A 157 -1.44 10.34 -15.61
CA ARG A 157 -2.56 10.76 -16.47
C ARG A 157 -2.65 12.27 -16.61
N ILE A 158 -2.06 13.06 -15.70
CA ILE A 158 -2.19 14.52 -15.69
C ILE A 158 -1.74 15.14 -17.02
N ILE A 159 -0.73 14.56 -17.68
CA ILE A 159 -0.16 15.11 -18.93
C ILE A 159 -1.16 15.02 -20.10
N SER A 160 -1.96 13.96 -20.17
CA SER A 160 -2.86 13.67 -21.30
C SER A 160 -4.35 13.79 -20.97
N GLU A 161 -4.73 13.78 -19.70
CA GLU A 161 -6.11 13.68 -19.20
C GLU A 161 -6.38 14.67 -18.05
N THR A 162 -5.76 15.85 -18.06
CA THR A 162 -5.80 16.82 -16.94
C THR A 162 -7.23 17.09 -16.43
N ASP A 163 -8.17 17.40 -17.32
CA ASP A 163 -9.55 17.75 -16.94
C ASP A 163 -10.29 16.56 -16.31
N ALA A 164 -10.02 15.33 -16.78
CA ALA A 164 -10.60 14.13 -16.19
C ALA A 164 -10.06 13.90 -14.77
N VAL A 165 -8.75 14.08 -14.57
CA VAL A 165 -8.12 13.98 -13.25
C VAL A 165 -8.63 15.07 -12.29
N ILE A 166 -8.88 16.29 -12.78
CA ILE A 166 -9.53 17.35 -11.97
C ILE A 166 -10.91 16.88 -11.51
N GLY A 167 -11.74 16.35 -12.43
CA GLY A 167 -13.07 15.87 -12.08
C GLY A 167 -13.06 14.72 -11.06
N GLU A 168 -12.06 13.83 -11.12
CA GLU A 168 -11.86 12.78 -10.12
C GLU A 168 -11.49 13.34 -8.75
N VAL A 169 -10.61 14.35 -8.70
CA VAL A 169 -10.20 15.01 -7.45
C VAL A 169 -11.32 15.83 -6.82
N GLU A 170 -12.13 16.53 -7.62
CA GLU A 170 -13.30 17.28 -7.12
C GLU A 170 -14.35 16.37 -6.47
N ALA A 171 -14.40 15.10 -6.89
CA ALA A 171 -15.28 14.08 -6.32
C ALA A 171 -14.61 13.23 -5.22
N ALA A 172 -13.31 13.42 -4.96
CA ALA A 172 -12.56 12.60 -4.03
C ALA A 172 -12.66 13.13 -2.59
N ILE A 173 -13.02 12.21 -1.67
CA ILE A 173 -13.08 12.34 -0.20
C ILE A 173 -14.22 13.23 0.33
#